data_AF-X0ZIJ7-F1
#
_entry.id   AF-X0ZIJ7-F1
#
_cell.length_a   1.000
_cell.length_b   1.000
_cell.length_c   1.000
_cell.angle_alpha   90.00
_cell.angle_beta   90.00
_cell.angle_gamma   90.00
#
_symmetry.space_group_name_H-M   'P 1'
#
loop_
_entity.id
_entity.type
_entity.pdbx_description
1 polymer ?
#
loop_
_entity_poly.entity_id
_entity_poly.type
_entity_poly.pdbx_seq_one_letter_code
_entity_poly.pdbx_strand_id
1 'polypeptide(L)'
;FDYVDAGAGDTFQGNQASTSFIIGFPGFPYPDGLSEGMTYYWRIDEVEADGTMHKGKVWSFTVAPKTAFGPNPADGAGSVELDEKLSWEPGFGAKLHYVYFG
;
A
#
# COMPACT_ATOMS: atom_id res chain seq x y z
N PHE A 1 3.04 -7.94 -7.52
CA PHE A 1 1.93 -8.65 -8.16
C PHE A 1 2.33 -10.08 -8.54
N ASP A 2 3.20 -10.30 -9.53
CA ASP A 2 3.47 -11.64 -10.10
C ASP A 2 3.91 -12.71 -9.08
N TYR A 3 4.78 -12.36 -8.12
CA TYR A 3 5.20 -13.30 -7.08
C TYR A 3 4.05 -13.75 -6.18
N VAL A 4 3.17 -12.83 -5.80
CA VAL A 4 1.98 -13.12 -4.97
C VAL A 4 0.97 -13.91 -5.80
N ASP A 5 0.82 -13.60 -7.09
CA ASP A 5 -0.07 -14.35 -7.98
C ASP A 5 0.45 -15.77 -8.26
N ALA A 6 1.75 -15.96 -8.38
CA ALA A 6 2.37 -17.28 -8.53
C ALA A 6 2.41 -18.07 -7.22
N GLY A 7 2.19 -17.44 -6.05
CA GLY A 7 2.42 -18.07 -4.75
C GLY A 7 3.88 -18.45 -4.55
N ALA A 8 4.82 -17.63 -5.04
CA ALA A 8 6.25 -17.90 -4.92
C ALA A 8 6.67 -18.02 -3.44
N GLY A 9 7.65 -18.89 -3.14
CA GLY A 9 7.91 -19.45 -1.80
C GLY A 9 7.81 -18.48 -0.61
N ASP A 10 8.47 -17.33 -0.69
CA ASP A 10 8.53 -16.38 0.43
C ASP A 10 7.23 -15.58 0.66
N THR A 11 6.23 -15.75 -0.21
CA THR A 11 4.93 -15.04 -0.10
C THR A 11 3.93 -15.74 0.79
N PHE A 12 4.13 -17.03 1.12
CA PHE A 12 3.21 -17.78 1.98
C PHE A 12 3.46 -17.46 3.46
N GLN A 13 2.41 -17.00 4.15
CA GLN A 13 2.48 -16.58 5.55
C GLN A 13 1.80 -17.55 6.52
N GLY A 14 1.56 -18.80 6.09
CA GLY A 14 0.90 -19.84 6.88
C GLY A 14 -0.62 -19.72 6.90
N ASN A 15 -1.28 -20.81 7.33
CA ASN A 15 -2.74 -20.85 7.47
C ASN A 15 -3.19 -19.97 8.65
N GLN A 16 -4.16 -19.10 8.41
CA GLN A 16 -4.69 -18.18 9.41
C GLN A 16 -6.06 -18.66 9.90
N ALA A 17 -6.24 -18.68 11.22
CA ALA A 17 -7.53 -18.99 11.85
C ALA A 17 -8.38 -17.72 12.12
N SER A 18 -7.76 -16.53 12.03
CA SER A 18 -8.40 -15.23 12.19
C SER A 18 -8.53 -14.53 10.85
N THR A 19 -9.47 -13.59 10.77
CA THR A 19 -9.62 -12.67 9.62
C THR A 19 -8.68 -11.45 9.72
N SER A 20 -7.68 -11.50 10.61
CA SER A 20 -6.71 -10.44 10.86
C SER A 20 -5.29 -10.97 10.75
N PHE A 21 -4.41 -10.22 10.09
CA PHE A 21 -2.98 -10.51 10.00
C PHE A 21 -2.17 -9.35 10.57
N ILE A 22 -1.33 -9.62 11.57
CA ILE A 22 -0.56 -8.60 12.29
C ILE A 22 0.82 -8.47 11.63
N ILE A 23 1.25 -7.22 11.45
CA ILE A 23 2.54 -6.81 10.89
C ILE A 23 3.14 -5.71 11.75
N GLY A 24 4.47 -5.57 11.75
CA GLY A 24 5.15 -4.48 12.48
C GLY A 24 5.34 -4.72 13.98
N PHE A 25 5.35 -5.99 14.40
CA PHE A 25 5.64 -6.37 15.79
C PHE A 25 6.69 -7.49 15.82
N PRO A 26 7.72 -7.40 16.69
CA PRO A 26 8.67 -8.48 16.89
C PRO A 26 7.95 -9.79 17.26
N GLY A 27 8.32 -10.88 16.59
CA GLY A 27 7.67 -12.19 16.74
C GLY A 27 6.55 -12.47 15.73
N PHE A 28 6.20 -11.50 14.88
CA PHE A 28 5.29 -11.68 13.74
C PHE A 28 6.05 -11.58 12.40
N PRO A 29 5.44 -12.07 11.30
CA PRO A 29 5.97 -11.79 9.97
C PRO A 29 6.06 -10.28 9.70
N TYR A 30 7.16 -9.88 9.05
CA TYR A 30 7.49 -8.47 8.82
C TYR A 30 7.57 -7.67 10.14
N PRO A 31 8.56 -7.98 11.00
CA PRO A 31 8.69 -7.35 12.32
C PRO A 31 8.94 -5.84 12.23
N ASP A 32 9.58 -5.39 11.15
CA ASP A 32 9.83 -3.97 10.86
C ASP A 32 8.61 -3.25 10.26
N GLY A 33 7.52 -3.99 10.00
CA GLY A 33 6.27 -3.46 9.48
C GLY A 33 6.32 -3.14 7.99
N LEU A 34 5.57 -2.11 7.60
CA LEU A 34 5.48 -1.65 6.22
C LEU A 34 6.26 -0.36 6.04
N SER A 35 6.96 -0.26 4.92
CA SER A 35 7.73 0.91 4.53
C SER A 35 6.85 1.93 3.80
N GLU A 36 7.06 3.21 4.07
CA GLU A 36 6.32 4.30 3.42
C GLU A 36 6.64 4.40 1.93
N GLY A 37 5.65 4.79 1.11
CA GLY A 37 5.80 4.91 -0.33
C GLY A 37 5.80 3.58 -1.10
N MET A 38 5.64 2.45 -0.39
CA MET A 38 5.64 1.12 -1.00
C MET A 38 4.21 0.63 -1.26
N THR A 39 4.06 -0.10 -2.38
CA THR A 39 2.81 -0.82 -2.71
C THR A 39 2.97 -2.29 -2.38
N TYR A 40 2.09 -2.79 -1.52
CA TYR A 40 2.07 -4.16 -1.07
C TYR A 40 0.98 -4.94 -1.79
N TYR A 41 1.26 -6.21 -2.08
CA TYR A 41 0.36 -7.13 -2.73
C TYR A 41 0.13 -8.32 -1.80
N TRP A 42 -1.09 -8.81 -1.73
CA TRP A 42 -1.44 -9.96 -0.91
C TRP A 42 -2.69 -10.66 -1.46
N ARG A 43 -2.94 -11.89 -1.03
CA ARG A 43 -4.17 -12.64 -1.32
C ARG A 43 -4.49 -13.57 -0.16
N ILE A 44 -5.71 -14.10 -0.15
CA ILE A 44 -6.11 -15.20 0.73
C ILE A 44 -6.52 -16.36 -0.17
N ASP A 45 -5.89 -17.52 0.01
CA ASP A 45 -6.31 -18.76 -0.63
C ASP A 45 -7.13 -19.57 0.38
N GLU A 46 -8.34 -19.99 0.01
CA GLU A 46 -9.21 -20.80 0.85
C GLU A 46 -8.83 -22.28 0.70
N VAL A 47 -8.72 -23.01 1.81
CA VAL A 47 -8.34 -24.43 1.81
C VAL A 47 -9.45 -25.24 2.46
N GLU A 48 -10.05 -26.16 1.71
CA GLU A 48 -11.08 -27.07 2.21
C GLU A 48 -10.50 -28.20 3.07
N ALA A 49 -11.37 -28.93 3.77
CA ALA A 49 -10.98 -30.02 4.65
C ALA A 49 -10.27 -31.19 3.93
N ASP A 50 -10.51 -31.35 2.63
CA ASP A 50 -9.88 -32.36 1.79
C ASP A 50 -8.54 -31.89 1.16
N GLY A 51 -8.13 -30.66 1.45
CA GLY A 51 -6.92 -30.03 0.92
C GLY A 51 -7.12 -29.32 -0.43
N THR A 52 -8.34 -29.26 -0.97
CA THR A 52 -8.65 -28.48 -2.16
C THR A 52 -8.42 -27.00 -1.88
N MET A 53 -7.61 -26.35 -2.71
CA MET A 53 -7.26 -24.93 -2.56
C MET A 53 -7.98 -24.08 -3.61
N HIS A 54 -8.69 -23.06 -3.15
CA HIS A 54 -9.30 -22.03 -3.97
C HIS A 54 -8.46 -20.77 -3.92
N LYS A 55 -7.79 -20.46 -5.03
CA LYS A 55 -6.92 -19.29 -5.14
C LYS A 55 -7.75 -17.99 -5.08
N GLY A 56 -7.39 -17.08 -4.19
CA GLY A 56 -8.03 -15.79 -4.06
C GLY A 56 -7.56 -14.74 -5.06
N LYS A 57 -8.28 -13.61 -5.09
CA LYS A 57 -7.87 -12.44 -5.86
C LYS A 57 -6.66 -11.77 -5.19
N VAL A 58 -5.71 -11.32 -6.01
CA VAL A 58 -4.62 -10.46 -5.55
C VAL A 58 -5.17 -9.05 -5.26
N TRP A 59 -5.01 -8.61 -4.03
CA TRP A 59 -5.27 -7.25 -3.58
C TRP A 59 -3.98 -6.47 -3.45
N SER A 60 -4.09 -5.15 -3.48
CA SER A 60 -2.98 -4.26 -3.22
C SER A 60 -3.41 -3.03 -2.44
N PHE A 61 -2.48 -2.48 -1.67
CA PHE A 61 -2.62 -1.16 -1.07
C PHE A 61 -1.25 -0.47 -1.05
N THR A 62 -1.26 0.85 -0.99
CA THR A 62 -0.05 1.66 -0.94
C THR A 62 0.04 2.35 0.41
N VAL A 63 1.20 2.27 1.04
CA VAL A 63 1.49 3.08 2.23
C VAL A 63 1.87 4.48 1.75
N ALA A 64 1.17 5.50 2.23
CA ALA A 64 1.46 6.88 1.85
C ALA A 64 2.95 7.20 2.08
N PRO A 65 3.63 7.89 1.13
CA PRO A 65 5.01 8.33 1.32
C PRO A 65 5.10 9.34 2.46
N LYS A 66 6.30 9.58 3.00
CA LYS A 66 6.51 10.60 4.04
C LYS A 66 6.25 12.03 3.57
N THR A 67 6.41 12.29 2.27
CA THR A 67 6.20 13.60 1.65
C THR A 67 4.81 13.69 1.04
N ALA A 68 4.25 14.90 0.94
CA ALA A 68 3.04 15.13 0.16
C ALA A 68 3.24 14.67 -1.30
N PHE A 69 2.16 14.20 -1.94
CA PHE A 69 2.22 13.61 -3.27
C PHE A 69 0.95 13.91 -4.07
N GLY A 70 1.00 13.65 -5.38
CA GLY A 70 -0.12 13.89 -6.29
C GLY A 70 -0.59 15.34 -6.32
N PRO A 71 0.31 16.34 -6.49
CA PRO A 71 -0.14 17.72 -6.63
C PRO A 71 -1.01 17.87 -7.88
N ASN A 72 -2.12 18.57 -7.72
CA ASN A 72 -2.96 19.04 -8.81
C ASN A 72 -3.20 20.55 -8.62
N PRO A 73 -2.79 21.39 -9.58
CA PRO A 73 -2.04 21.06 -10.80
C PRO A 73 -0.69 20.41 -10.53
N ALA A 74 -0.20 19.62 -11.49
CA ALA A 74 1.11 18.99 -11.39
C ALA A 74 2.22 20.04 -11.32
N ASP A 75 3.35 19.68 -10.70
CA ASP A 75 4.53 20.55 -10.68
C ASP A 75 4.99 20.88 -12.11
N GLY A 76 5.23 22.16 -12.38
CA GLY A 76 5.53 22.67 -13.72
C GLY A 76 4.36 22.73 -14.71
N ALA A 77 3.11 22.54 -14.25
CA ALA A 77 1.94 22.70 -15.12
C ALA A 77 1.84 24.15 -15.66
N GLY A 78 1.78 24.28 -16.99
CA GLY A 78 1.50 25.54 -17.66
C GLY A 78 0.01 25.73 -17.94
N SER A 79 -0.38 26.95 -18.31
CA SER A 79 -1.77 27.29 -18.70
C SER A 79 -2.80 26.89 -17.64
N VAL A 80 -2.42 26.99 -16.37
CA VAL A 80 -3.30 26.81 -15.21
C VAL A 80 -4.15 28.07 -15.04
N GLU A 81 -5.45 27.90 -14.82
CA GLU A 81 -6.37 29.01 -14.55
C GLU A 81 -5.95 29.78 -13.28
N LEU A 82 -6.21 31.09 -13.27
CA LEU A 82 -5.79 31.96 -12.15
C LEU A 82 -6.56 31.67 -10.84
N ASP A 83 -7.74 31.05 -10.93
CA ASP A 83 -8.58 30.65 -9.80
C ASP A 83 -8.54 29.14 -9.53
N GLU A 84 -7.54 28.44 -10.07
CA GLU A 84 -7.40 26.99 -9.91
C GLU A 84 -7.24 26.58 -8.44
N LYS A 85 -7.87 25.47 -8.08
CA LYS A 85 -7.80 24.92 -6.73
C LYS A 85 -6.65 23.94 -6.61
N LEU A 86 -5.62 24.36 -5.87
CA LEU A 86 -4.51 23.50 -5.52
C LEU A 86 -4.99 22.36 -4.60
N SER A 87 -4.57 21.15 -4.92
CA SER A 87 -4.83 19.95 -4.13
C SER A 87 -3.61 19.03 -4.16
N TRP A 88 -3.42 18.26 -3.10
CA TRP A 88 -2.40 17.22 -2.99
C TRP A 88 -2.82 16.26 -1.89
N GLU A 89 -2.24 15.07 -1.89
CA GLU A 89 -2.38 14.12 -0.80
C GLU A 89 -1.30 14.40 0.26
N PRO A 90 -1.66 14.42 1.57
CA PRO A 90 -0.69 14.60 2.63
C PRO A 90 0.27 13.42 2.70
N GLY A 91 1.52 13.70 3.09
CA GLY A 91 2.45 12.64 3.47
C GLY A 91 2.00 11.93 4.75
N PHE A 92 2.46 10.71 4.96
CA PHE A 92 2.18 9.90 6.14
C PHE A 92 2.54 10.68 7.42
N GLY A 93 1.53 10.95 8.26
CA GLY A 93 1.69 11.69 9.52
C GLY A 93 1.95 13.19 9.37
N ALA A 94 1.72 13.79 8.19
CA ALA A 94 1.91 15.22 7.96
C ALA A 94 1.02 16.07 8.89
N LYS A 95 1.61 17.11 9.49
CA LYS A 95 0.91 18.08 10.35
C LYS A 95 0.77 19.46 9.72
N LEU A 96 1.66 19.80 8.79
CA LEU A 96 1.76 21.09 8.12
C LEU A 96 2.25 20.86 6.69
N HIS A 97 1.87 21.75 5.78
CA HIS A 97 2.37 21.80 4.40
C HIS A 97 3.00 23.16 4.11
N TYR A 98 4.07 23.16 3.32
CA TYR A 98 4.69 24.37 2.78
C TYR A 98 4.41 24.40 1.28
N VAL A 99 3.84 25.50 0.80
CA VAL A 99 3.53 25.71 -0.62
C VAL A 99 4.41 26.84 -1.13
N TYR A 100 5.13 26.59 -2.22
CA TYR A 100 6.01 27.56 -2.87
C TYR A 100 5.52 27.81 -4.29
N PHE A 101 5.50 29.07 -4.70
CA PHE A 101 5.27 29.48 -6.07
C PHE A 101 6.59 30.02 -6.64
N GLY A 102 6.87 29.74 -7.92
CA GLY A 102 8.08 30.14 -8.62
C GLY A 102 7.79 30.53 -10.06
#